data_AF-A0A243W6R9-F1
#
_entry.id   AF-A0A243W6R9-F1
#
_cell.length_a   1.000
_cell.length_b   1.000
_cell.length_c   1.000
_cell.angle_alpha   90.00
_cell.angle_beta   90.00
_cell.angle_gamma   90.00
#
_symmetry.space_group_name_H-M   'P 1'
#
loop_
_entity.id
_entity.type
_entity.pdbx_description
1 polymer ?
#
loop_
_entity_poly.entity_id
_entity_poly.type
_entity_poly.pdbx_seq_one_letter_code
_entity_poly.pdbx_strand_id
1 'polypeptide(L)'
;MTEGQGTLRSYNGLESFTLAVQHNHKGEPFYPLDLFTWVAQHSTGSYGLLYVYDDKDEHEHNVFQIYVPKRGQLLKQADPFLSPYPEEVERDYDPENPPID
;
A
#
# COMPACT_ATOMS: atom_id res chain seq x y z
N MET A 1 5.99 17.57 12.60
CA MET A 1 6.99 17.63 11.51
C MET A 1 6.40 16.90 10.34
N THR A 2 5.98 17.61 9.29
CA THR A 2 5.57 16.99 8.01
C THR A 2 6.83 16.85 7.16
N GLU A 3 7.65 15.85 7.51
CA GLU A 3 8.69 15.36 6.60
C GLU A 3 8.01 14.56 5.48
N GLY A 4 8.56 14.68 4.27
CA GLY A 4 7.89 14.40 3.02
C GLY A 4 7.16 13.06 2.96
N GLN A 5 5.91 13.10 2.50
CA GLN A 5 5.10 11.91 2.22
C GLN A 5 5.73 10.99 1.16
N GLY A 6 6.80 11.43 0.47
CA GLY A 6 7.60 10.57 -0.39
C GLY A 6 9.11 10.85 -0.29
N THR A 7 9.91 9.82 -0.55
CA THR A 7 11.38 9.88 -0.58
C THR A 7 11.90 9.27 -1.87
N LEU A 8 12.83 9.95 -2.53
CA LEU A 8 13.62 9.38 -3.62
C LEU A 8 15.03 9.07 -3.11
N ARG A 9 15.53 7.87 -3.38
CA ARG A 9 16.88 7.42 -3.02
C ARG A 9 17.56 6.84 -4.23
N SER A 10 18.85 7.14 -4.37
CA SER A 10 19.72 6.48 -5.34
C SER A 10 20.82 5.73 -4.60
N TYR A 11 20.97 4.44 -4.88
CA TYR A 11 22.05 3.63 -4.33
C TYR A 11 22.44 2.54 -5.33
N ASN A 12 23.74 2.38 -5.58
CA ASN A 12 24.28 1.36 -6.50
C ASN A 12 23.63 1.32 -7.90
N GLY A 13 23.25 2.47 -8.44
CA GLY A 13 22.60 2.57 -9.75
C GLY A 13 21.11 2.22 -9.74
N LEU A 14 20.52 1.95 -8.58
CA LEU A 14 19.08 1.79 -8.41
C LEU A 14 18.47 3.09 -7.89
N GLU A 15 17.49 3.61 -8.62
CA GLU A 15 16.62 4.69 -8.16
C GLU A 15 15.37 4.08 -7.53
N SER A 16 15.08 4.48 -6.29
CA SER A 16 13.96 3.98 -5.50
C SER A 16 13.12 5.15 -5.01
N PHE A 17 11.82 5.07 -5.25
CA PHE A 17 10.83 5.98 -4.73
C PHE A 17 9.97 5.27 -3.69
N THR A 18 9.77 5.90 -2.54
CA THR A 18 8.88 5.42 -1.49
C THR A 18 7.84 6.50 -1.23
N LEU A 19 6.58 6.11 -1.08
CA LEU A 19 5.45 6.98 -0.73
C LEU A 19 4.76 6.41 0.50
N ALA A 20 4.53 7.24 1.51
CA ALA A 20 3.78 6.91 2.73
C ALA A 20 2.78 8.04 2.98
N VAL A 21 1.50 7.73 2.81
CA VAL A 21 0.40 8.70 2.84
C VAL A 21 -0.73 8.15 3.68
N GLN A 22 -1.35 9.04 4.47
CA GLN A 22 -2.54 8.70 5.25
C GLN A 22 -3.61 9.74 4.93
N HIS A 23 -4.74 9.27 4.44
CA HIS A 23 -5.88 10.10 4.10
C HIS A 23 -7.03 9.76 5.04
N ASN A 24 -7.65 10.77 5.68
CA ASN A 24 -8.84 10.55 6.51
C ASN A 24 -10.06 10.10 5.69
N HIS A 25 -10.06 10.40 4.38
CA HIS A 25 -10.99 9.87 3.39
C HIS A 25 -10.21 9.62 2.11
N LYS A 26 -10.44 8.48 1.45
CA LYS A 26 -9.93 8.26 0.10
C LYS A 26 -10.49 9.35 -0.81
N GLY A 27 -9.63 10.31 -1.15
CA GLY A 27 -9.99 11.36 -2.09
C GLY A 27 -10.10 10.78 -3.49
N GLU A 28 -11.07 11.24 -4.26
CA GLU A 28 -11.19 10.92 -5.69
C GLU A 28 -10.81 12.17 -6.50
N PRO A 29 -9.74 12.12 -7.33
CA PRO A 29 -8.92 10.95 -7.65
C PRO A 29 -7.89 10.59 -6.57
N PHE A 30 -7.61 9.29 -6.41
CA PHE A 30 -6.61 8.77 -5.49
C PHE A 30 -5.21 8.80 -6.12
N TYR A 31 -4.54 9.96 -5.98
CA TYR A 31 -3.26 10.24 -6.65
C TYR A 31 -2.13 9.20 -6.47
N PRO A 32 -2.02 8.43 -5.36
CA PRO A 32 -0.99 7.38 -5.26
C PRO A 32 -1.16 6.32 -6.35
N LEU A 33 -2.41 5.97 -6.67
CA LEU A 33 -2.71 5.00 -7.72
C LEU A 33 -2.41 5.59 -9.11
N ASP A 34 -2.73 6.86 -9.34
CA ASP A 34 -2.41 7.57 -10.59
C ASP A 34 -0.90 7.63 -10.82
N LEU A 35 -0.14 7.94 -9.78
CA LEU A 35 1.32 7.98 -9.83
C LEU A 35 1.91 6.61 -10.19
N PHE A 36 1.46 5.55 -9.52
CA PHE A 36 1.95 4.20 -9.78
C PHE A 36 1.51 3.68 -11.16
N THR A 37 0.34 4.09 -11.64
CA THR A 37 -0.13 3.83 -13.00
C THR A 37 0.80 4.51 -14.02
N TRP A 38 1.11 5.78 -13.80
CA TRP A 38 2.00 6.54 -14.66
C TRP A 38 3.40 5.93 -14.70
N VAL A 39 3.97 5.55 -13.55
CA VAL A 39 5.28 4.89 -13.44
C VAL A 39 5.29 3.57 -14.20
N ALA A 40 4.26 2.73 -14.02
CA ALA A 40 4.17 1.47 -14.74
C ALA A 40 4.19 1.69 -16.26
N GLN A 41 3.44 2.68 -16.77
CA GLN A 41 3.32 2.95 -18.20
C GLN A 41 4.57 3.60 -18.83
N HIS A 42 5.24 4.52 -18.12
CA HIS A 42 6.33 5.32 -18.68
C HIS A 42 7.72 4.79 -18.32
N SER A 43 7.83 3.99 -17.26
CA SER A 43 9.06 3.29 -16.87
C SER A 43 8.77 1.80 -16.79
N THR A 44 8.64 1.16 -17.95
CA THR A 44 8.20 -0.24 -18.04
C THR A 44 9.16 -1.24 -17.37
N GLY A 45 10.40 -0.83 -17.11
CA GLY A 45 11.39 -1.57 -16.33
C GLY A 45 11.25 -1.41 -14.80
N SER A 46 10.48 -0.43 -14.33
CA SER A 46 10.21 -0.23 -12.91
C SER A 46 9.30 -1.32 -12.36
N TYR A 47 9.48 -1.63 -11.07
CA TYR A 47 8.69 -2.58 -10.32
C TYR A 47 8.55 -2.15 -8.87
N GLY A 48 7.54 -2.66 -8.18
CA GLY A 48 7.30 -2.32 -6.78
C GLY A 48 5.98 -2.84 -6.25
N LEU A 49 5.57 -2.29 -5.10
CA LEU A 49 4.34 -2.61 -4.39
C LEU A 49 3.76 -1.32 -3.82
N LEU A 50 2.46 -1.14 -3.95
CA LEU A 50 1.69 -0.12 -3.23
C LEU A 50 0.62 -0.84 -2.41
N TYR A 51 0.77 -0.79 -1.09
CA TYR A 51 -0.25 -1.25 -0.16
C TYR A 51 -1.26 -0.13 0.08
N VAL A 52 -2.54 -0.45 -0.02
CA VAL A 52 -3.66 0.45 0.27
C VAL A 52 -4.60 -0.27 1.22
N TYR A 53 -4.93 0.39 2.32
CA TYR A 53 -5.97 -0.05 3.24
C TYR A 53 -7.03 1.03 3.33
N ASP A 54 -8.29 0.62 3.22
CA ASP A 54 -9.46 1.49 3.29
C ASP A 54 -10.53 0.79 4.11
N ASP A 55 -10.59 1.12 5.41
CA ASP A 55 -11.53 0.54 6.37
C ASP A 55 -12.99 0.94 6.08
N LYS A 56 -13.21 1.86 5.13
CA LYS A 56 -14.55 2.30 4.69
C LYS A 56 -14.98 1.66 3.38
N ASP A 57 -14.15 0.82 2.76
CA ASP A 57 -14.53 0.11 1.53
C ASP A 57 -15.62 -0.94 1.81
N GLU A 58 -16.76 -0.83 1.12
CA GLU A 58 -17.91 -1.71 1.36
C GLU A 58 -17.60 -3.21 1.14
N HIS A 59 -16.62 -3.54 0.30
CA HIS A 59 -16.32 -4.91 -0.11
C HIS A 59 -14.97 -5.42 0.40
N GLU A 60 -14.00 -4.52 0.58
CA GLU A 60 -12.61 -4.86 0.90
C GLU A 60 -12.11 -4.21 2.20
N HIS A 61 -13.00 -3.74 3.09
CA HIS A 61 -12.65 -3.12 4.38
C HIS A 61 -11.77 -3.99 5.30
N ASN A 62 -11.76 -5.32 5.14
CA ASN A 62 -10.92 -6.21 5.96
C ASN A 62 -9.61 -6.64 5.27
N VAL A 63 -9.33 -6.17 4.04
CA VAL A 63 -8.18 -6.61 3.24
C VAL A 63 -7.31 -5.41 2.87
N PHE A 64 -5.99 -5.56 3.01
CA PHE A 64 -5.08 -4.70 2.26
C PHE A 64 -5.15 -5.02 0.76
N GLN A 65 -5.34 -3.98 -0.05
CA GLN A 65 -5.18 -4.07 -1.50
C GLN A 65 -3.71 -3.84 -1.85
N ILE A 66 -3.14 -4.72 -2.66
CA ILE A 66 -1.80 -4.56 -3.22
C ILE A 66 -1.90 -4.19 -4.69
N TYR A 67 -1.32 -3.06 -5.07
CA TYR A 67 -1.10 -2.69 -6.46
C TYR A 67 0.36 -2.96 -6.85
N VAL A 68 0.55 -3.78 -7.88
CA VAL A 68 1.85 -4.29 -8.31
C VAL A 68 2.22 -3.69 -9.67
N PRO A 69 3.00 -2.59 -9.73
CA PRO A 69 3.59 -2.14 -10.97
C PRO A 69 4.66 -3.14 -11.40
N LYS A 70 4.53 -3.69 -12.62
CA LYS A 70 5.59 -4.48 -13.26
C LYS A 70 5.36 -4.56 -14.77
N ARG A 71 6.45 -4.51 -15.55
CA ARG A 71 6.43 -4.74 -17.00
C ARG A 71 5.37 -3.93 -17.76
N GLY A 72 5.23 -2.64 -17.45
CA GLY A 72 4.24 -1.80 -18.15
C GLY A 72 2.83 -1.80 -17.55
N GLN A 73 2.57 -2.61 -16.52
CA GLN A 73 1.21 -2.86 -16.01
C GLN A 73 1.11 -2.59 -14.51
N LEU A 74 -0.10 -2.24 -14.06
CA LEU A 74 -0.45 -2.16 -12.64
C LEU A 74 -1.53 -3.19 -12.34
N LEU A 75 -1.22 -4.19 -11.52
CA LEU A 75 -2.15 -5.26 -11.17
C LEU A 75 -2.64 -5.09 -9.73
N LYS A 76 -3.95 -5.16 -9.50
CA LYS A 76 -4.54 -5.23 -8.16
C LYS A 76 -4.60 -6.68 -7.67
N GLN A 77 -4.21 -6.92 -6.43
CA GLN A 77 -4.26 -8.21 -5.74
C GLN A 77 -4.70 -8.01 -4.29
N ALA A 78 -5.33 -9.02 -3.70
CA ALA A 78 -5.51 -9.05 -2.25
C ALA A 78 -4.18 -9.38 -1.59
N ASP A 79 -3.92 -8.74 -0.46
CA ASP A 79 -2.75 -9.03 0.36
C ASP A 79 -2.85 -10.40 1.04
N PRO A 80 -1.85 -11.28 0.91
CA PRO A 80 -1.85 -12.58 1.56
C PRO A 80 -1.16 -12.58 2.94
N PHE A 81 -0.64 -11.43 3.42
CA PHE A 81 0.25 -11.41 4.59
C PHE A 81 -0.38 -10.81 5.84
N LEU A 82 -1.07 -9.68 5.71
CA LEU A 82 -1.68 -8.91 6.80
C LEU A 82 -3.21 -8.95 6.75
N SER A 83 -3.80 -9.67 5.79
CA SER A 83 -5.24 -9.79 5.62
C SER A 83 -5.74 -11.17 6.05
N PRO A 84 -6.86 -11.28 6.79
CA PRO A 84 -7.75 -10.18 7.21
C PRO A 84 -7.15 -9.29 8.31
N TYR A 85 -7.21 -7.97 8.16
CA TYR A 85 -6.44 -7.05 8.98
C TYR A 85 -7.07 -6.71 10.35
N PRO A 86 -8.29 -6.13 10.43
CA PRO A 86 -8.81 -5.68 11.72
C PRO A 86 -8.93 -6.82 12.75
N GLU A 87 -9.36 -7.98 12.28
CA GLU A 87 -9.65 -9.14 13.12
C GLU A 87 -8.40 -9.85 13.63
N GLU A 88 -7.30 -9.84 12.87
CA GLU A 88 -6.07 -10.51 13.26
C GLU A 88 -5.04 -9.55 13.89
N VAL A 89 -4.98 -8.32 13.40
CA VAL A 89 -3.91 -7.37 13.73
C VAL A 89 -4.36 -6.27 14.68
N GLU A 90 -5.58 -5.73 14.49
CA GLU A 90 -6.13 -4.66 15.36
C GLU A 90 -7.14 -5.17 16.41
N ARG A 91 -7.23 -6.48 16.60
CA ARG A 91 -8.15 -7.07 17.59
C ARG A 91 -7.89 -6.50 18.99
N ASP A 92 -8.97 -6.28 19.73
CA ASP A 92 -8.88 -5.89 21.14
C ASP A 92 -8.05 -6.90 21.92
N TYR A 93 -7.31 -6.42 22.92
CA TYR A 93 -6.51 -7.28 23.77
C TYR A 93 -7.41 -8.26 24.54
N ASP A 94 -7.20 -9.55 24.29
CA ASP A 94 -7.85 -10.64 25.00
C ASP A 94 -6.86 -11.28 26.00
N PRO A 95 -7.07 -11.14 27.32
CA PRO A 95 -6.20 -11.76 28.32
C PRO A 95 -6.24 -13.30 28.28
N GLU A 96 -7.28 -13.91 27.73
CA GLU A 96 -7.39 -15.37 27.55
C GLU A 96 -6.73 -15.84 26.24
N ASN A 97 -6.43 -14.92 25.31
CA ASN A 97 -5.79 -15.18 24.02
C ASN A 97 -4.78 -14.08 23.64
N PRO A 98 -3.69 -13.91 24.43
CA PRO A 98 -2.70 -12.87 24.17
C PRO A 98 -2.00 -13.09 22.81
N PRO A 99 -1.44 -12.03 22.20
CA PRO A 99 -0.53 -12.17 21.07
C PRO A 99 0.59 -13.18 21.39
N ILE A 100 0.98 -13.99 20.40
CA ILE A 100 2.10 -14.91 20.53
C ILE A 100 3.34 -14.16 20.04
N ASP A 101 4.14 -13.69 21.00
CA ASP A 101 5.41 -12.98 20.77
C ASP A 101 6.50 -13.89 20.16
#